data_AF-A0A3L7XQI2-F1
#
_entry.id   AF-A0A3L7XQI2-F1
#
_cell.length_a   1.000
_cell.length_b   1.000
_cell.length_c   1.000
_cell.angle_alpha   90.00
_cell.angle_beta   90.00
_cell.angle_gamma   90.00
#
_symmetry.space_group_name_H-M   'P 1'
#
loop_
_entity.id
_entity.type
_entity.pdbx_description
1 polymer ?
#
loop_
_entity_poly.entity_id
_entity_poly.type
_entity_poly.pdbx_seq_one_letter_code
_entity_poly.pdbx_strand_id
1 'polypeptide(L)'
;VRVTYVGELGWELHCPMEYGARLWETLWEAGQAHGLHAGGYRAIDTLRLEKGYRYWSAELGPDYTPLEAGLGFAVKLSKPEFIGRDALVRQKQAGIQRKLCCLTLADPVQVCIGKEPVRHNGEVAGWVTSGGYGYSVGKSIAYAYLPVALARPGTAVEVELYGELSAAVVAAEPLWDPAGARIKL
;
A
#
# COMPACT_ATOMS: atom_id res chain seq x y z
N VAL A 1 10.75 -8.92 16.50
CA VAL A 1 10.51 -7.47 16.46
C VAL A 1 9.01 -7.21 16.48
N ARG A 2 8.51 -6.23 17.25
CA ARG A 2 7.08 -5.86 17.20
C ARG A 2 6.85 -4.94 16.01
N VAL A 3 6.41 -5.52 14.90
CA VAL A 3 6.18 -4.86 13.61
C VAL A 3 5.17 -5.72 12.84
N THR A 4 4.44 -5.10 11.91
CA THR A 4 3.43 -5.78 11.10
C THR A 4 3.37 -5.19 9.71
N TYR A 5 3.23 -6.06 8.70
CA TYR A 5 2.92 -5.67 7.32
C TYR A 5 1.46 -5.94 6.95
N VAL A 6 0.69 -6.54 7.87
CA VAL A 6 -0.75 -6.82 7.68
C VAL A 6 -1.65 -5.88 8.48
N GLY A 7 -1.08 -5.03 9.34
CA GLY A 7 -1.83 -4.00 10.06
C GLY A 7 -2.58 -4.45 11.31
N GLU A 8 -2.30 -5.65 11.78
CA GLU A 8 -2.80 -6.19 13.05
C GLU A 8 -1.65 -6.35 14.07
N LEU A 9 -1.98 -6.46 15.35
CA LEU A 9 -1.03 -6.76 16.42
C LEU A 9 -0.25 -8.04 16.10
N GLY A 10 1.08 -7.97 16.19
CA GLY A 10 1.92 -9.12 15.93
C GLY A 10 3.41 -8.84 16.10
N TRP A 11 4.19 -9.89 15.86
CA TRP A 11 5.65 -9.87 15.94
C TRP A 11 6.26 -10.64 14.78
N GLU A 12 7.35 -10.12 14.23
CA GLU A 12 8.26 -10.89 13.39
C GLU A 12 9.25 -11.65 14.29
N LEU A 13 9.28 -12.97 14.17
CA LEU A 13 10.16 -13.84 14.95
C LEU A 13 11.32 -14.31 14.08
N HIS A 14 12.54 -13.97 14.47
CA HIS A 14 13.76 -14.39 13.79
C HIS A 14 14.51 -15.39 14.65
N CYS A 15 14.91 -16.51 14.07
CA CYS A 15 15.76 -17.52 14.71
C CYS A 15 16.84 -18.00 13.73
N PRO A 16 17.94 -18.60 14.23
CA PRO A 16 18.83 -19.41 13.40
C PRO A 16 18.05 -20.50 12.65
N MET A 17 18.52 -20.83 11.44
CA MET A 17 17.79 -21.69 10.51
C MET A 17 17.52 -23.09 11.09
N GLU A 18 18.48 -23.62 11.86
CA GLU A 18 18.40 -24.93 12.52
C GLU A 18 17.23 -25.03 13.51
N TYR A 19 16.69 -23.91 14.00
CA TYR A 19 15.57 -23.89 14.93
C TYR A 19 14.22 -23.59 14.25
N GLY A 20 14.19 -23.33 12.93
CA GLY A 20 13.00 -22.86 12.23
C GLY A 20 11.80 -23.82 12.34
N ALA A 21 12.03 -25.11 12.13
CA ALA A 21 10.98 -26.13 12.23
C ALA A 21 10.43 -26.22 13.66
N ARG A 22 11.32 -26.25 14.66
CA ARG A 22 10.90 -26.33 16.07
C ARG A 22 10.13 -25.09 16.51
N LEU A 23 10.54 -23.90 16.06
CA LEU A 23 9.82 -22.65 16.31
C LEU A 23 8.41 -22.71 15.73
N TRP A 24 8.27 -23.14 14.47
CA TRP A 24 6.97 -23.29 13.82
C TRP A 24 6.04 -24.24 14.57
N GLU A 25 6.50 -25.46 14.88
CA GLU A 25 5.72 -26.47 15.60
C GLU A 25 5.26 -25.96 16.97
N THR A 26 6.16 -25.32 17.72
CA THR A 26 5.86 -24.79 19.06
C THR A 26 4.74 -23.73 18.99
N LEU A 27 4.80 -22.83 18.02
CA LEU A 27 3.77 -21.81 17.81
C LEU A 27 2.45 -22.44 17.32
N TRP A 28 2.55 -23.41 16.41
CA TRP A 28 1.40 -24.11 15.86
C TRP A 28 0.59 -24.80 16.96
N GLU A 29 1.26 -25.59 17.79
CA GLU A 29 0.67 -26.31 18.93
C GLU A 29 0.02 -25.35 19.93
N ALA A 30 0.76 -24.32 20.38
CA ALA A 30 0.26 -23.34 21.33
C ALA A 30 -0.93 -22.52 20.78
N GLY A 31 -0.94 -22.26 19.47
CA GLY A 31 -1.96 -21.46 18.81
C GLY A 31 -3.27 -22.21 18.51
N GLN A 32 -3.32 -23.55 18.58
CA GLN A 32 -4.52 -24.31 18.21
C GLN A 32 -5.75 -23.93 19.05
N ALA A 33 -5.58 -23.75 20.36
CA ALA A 33 -6.66 -23.32 21.26
C ALA A 33 -7.21 -21.92 20.92
N HIS A 34 -6.46 -21.14 20.15
CA HIS A 34 -6.82 -19.80 19.69
C HIS A 34 -7.28 -19.76 18.21
N GLY A 35 -7.40 -20.92 17.56
CA GLY A 35 -7.76 -21.00 16.14
C GLY A 35 -6.67 -20.47 15.22
N LEU A 36 -5.40 -20.71 15.54
CA LEU A 36 -4.27 -20.31 14.69
C LEU A 36 -4.34 -21.00 13.32
N HIS A 37 -4.10 -20.22 12.27
CA HIS A 37 -4.02 -20.71 10.89
C HIS A 37 -2.74 -20.22 10.22
N ALA A 38 -2.27 -20.99 9.23
CA ALA A 38 -1.19 -20.55 8.35
C ALA A 38 -1.73 -19.54 7.34
N GLY A 39 -1.11 -18.37 7.26
CA GLY A 39 -1.42 -17.33 6.29
C GLY A 39 -0.40 -17.30 5.15
N GLY A 40 -0.88 -17.30 3.91
CA GLY A 40 -0.03 -17.19 2.71
C GLY A 40 0.17 -15.76 2.23
N TYR A 41 1.11 -15.59 1.29
CA TYR A 41 1.49 -14.26 0.79
C TYR A 41 0.36 -13.49 0.11
N ARG A 42 -0.62 -14.18 -0.51
CA ARG A 42 -1.78 -13.52 -1.12
C ARG A 42 -2.64 -12.78 -0.10
N ALA A 43 -2.86 -13.35 1.09
CA ALA A 43 -3.57 -12.67 2.16
C ALA A 43 -2.76 -11.49 2.70
N ILE A 44 -1.43 -11.64 2.82
CA ILE A 44 -0.53 -10.56 3.26
C ILE A 44 -0.58 -9.38 2.28
N ASP A 45 -0.53 -9.65 0.98
CA ASP A 45 -0.58 -8.62 -0.07
C ASP A 45 -1.93 -7.90 -0.11
N THR A 46 -3.04 -8.56 0.18
CA THR A 46 -4.33 -7.86 0.30
C THR A 46 -4.40 -7.00 1.55
N LEU A 47 -3.91 -7.50 2.70
CA LEU A 47 -3.95 -6.78 3.97
C LEU A 47 -3.04 -5.54 3.95
N ARG A 48 -1.85 -5.64 3.35
CA ARG A 48 -0.94 -4.48 3.20
C ARG A 48 -1.54 -3.39 2.32
N LEU A 49 -2.32 -3.75 1.29
CA LEU A 49 -3.04 -2.79 0.44
C LEU A 49 -4.10 -2.03 1.24
N GLU A 50 -4.88 -2.73 2.07
CA GLU A 50 -5.88 -2.10 2.93
C GLU A 50 -5.27 -1.11 3.93
N LYS A 51 -4.06 -1.41 4.43
CA LYS A 51 -3.27 -0.52 5.29
C LYS A 51 -2.53 0.58 4.53
N GLY A 52 -2.54 0.55 3.20
CA GLY A 52 -1.75 1.45 2.38
C GLY A 52 -0.25 1.30 2.58
N TYR A 53 0.25 0.12 2.93
CA TYR A 53 1.70 -0.08 2.96
C TYR A 53 2.25 -0.23 1.55
N ARG A 54 3.33 0.51 1.30
CA ARG A 54 4.00 0.55 0.00
C ARG A 54 4.88 -0.68 -0.17
N TYR A 55 5.01 -1.17 -1.40
CA TYR A 55 5.90 -2.26 -1.76
C TYR A 55 7.05 -1.77 -2.65
N TRP A 56 8.28 -2.13 -2.29
CA TRP A 56 9.44 -1.85 -3.14
C TRP A 56 9.36 -2.70 -4.40
N SER A 57 9.58 -2.10 -5.57
CA SER A 57 9.32 -2.63 -6.92
C SER A 57 7.89 -2.50 -7.46
N ALA A 58 6.94 -1.98 -6.67
CA ALA A 58 5.61 -1.60 -7.17
C ALA A 58 5.37 -0.10 -6.99
N GLU A 59 5.04 0.35 -5.77
CA GLU A 59 4.86 1.77 -5.47
C GLU A 59 6.20 2.51 -5.42
N LEU A 60 7.27 1.81 -4.99
CA LEU A 60 8.57 2.42 -4.77
C LEU A 60 9.59 1.89 -5.80
N GLY A 61 10.38 2.80 -6.33
CA GLY A 61 11.45 2.53 -7.26
C GLY A 61 12.29 3.80 -7.47
N PRO A 62 13.28 3.77 -8.37
CA PRO A 62 14.11 4.94 -8.65
C PRO A 62 13.32 6.09 -9.29
N ASP A 63 12.15 5.81 -9.85
CA ASP A 63 11.33 6.77 -10.59
C ASP A 63 10.53 7.72 -9.69
N TYR A 64 10.37 7.41 -8.40
CA TYR A 64 9.49 8.14 -7.48
C TYR A 64 10.23 8.60 -6.23
N THR A 65 9.87 9.78 -5.73
CA THR A 65 10.42 10.24 -4.45
C THR A 65 9.56 9.79 -3.27
N PRO A 66 10.13 9.70 -2.05
CA PRO A 66 9.35 9.45 -0.84
C PRO A 66 8.24 10.46 -0.59
N LEU A 67 8.38 11.72 -1.07
CA LEU A 67 7.34 12.74 -0.94
C LEU A 67 6.15 12.43 -1.83
N GLU A 68 6.40 12.05 -3.10
CA GLU A 68 5.35 11.63 -4.03
C GLU A 68 4.65 10.35 -3.55
N ALA A 69 5.39 9.42 -2.94
CA ALA A 69 4.90 8.16 -2.41
C ALA A 69 4.07 8.28 -1.11
N GLY A 70 3.97 9.48 -0.52
CA GLY A 70 3.31 9.71 0.77
C GLY A 70 4.14 9.27 1.99
N LEU A 71 5.43 8.99 1.80
CA LEU A 71 6.37 8.55 2.84
C LEU A 71 7.17 9.70 3.46
N GLY A 72 6.66 10.94 3.38
CA GLY A 72 7.32 12.11 3.98
C GLY A 72 7.56 11.99 5.48
N PHE A 73 6.73 11.22 6.19
CA PHE A 73 6.91 10.94 7.63
C PHE A 73 8.18 10.13 7.94
N ALA A 74 8.70 9.37 6.97
CA ALA A 74 9.92 8.58 7.10
C ALA A 74 11.19 9.36 6.73
N VAL A 75 11.07 10.62 6.29
CA VAL A 75 12.20 11.46 5.85
C VAL A 75 12.48 12.57 6.86
N LYS A 76 13.56 12.41 7.62
CA LYS A 76 14.03 13.43 8.57
C LYS A 76 14.90 14.49 7.88
N LEU A 77 14.28 15.47 7.22
CA LEU A 77 14.98 16.57 6.51
C LEU A 77 15.86 17.45 7.42
N SER A 78 15.61 17.44 8.73
CA SER A 78 16.45 18.13 9.72
C SER A 78 17.79 17.44 9.99
N LYS A 79 17.99 16.20 9.53
CA LYS A 79 19.29 15.54 9.58
C LYS A 79 20.29 16.36 8.74
N PRO A 80 21.53 16.62 9.24
CA PRO A 80 22.50 17.42 8.51
C PRO A 80 22.78 16.89 7.10
N GLU A 81 22.96 15.57 6.96
CA GLU A 81 23.33 14.95 5.69
C GLU A 81 22.73 13.54 5.54
N PHE A 82 22.29 13.24 4.31
CA PHE A 82 22.02 11.90 3.79
C PHE A 82 21.89 11.96 2.26
N ILE A 83 22.08 10.82 1.59
CA ILE A 83 21.97 10.71 0.13
C ILE A 83 20.56 11.16 -0.33
N GLY A 84 20.50 12.14 -1.24
CA GLY A 84 19.23 12.66 -1.78
C GLY A 84 18.57 13.79 -0.97
N ARG A 85 19.15 14.21 0.17
CA ARG A 85 18.59 15.26 1.04
C ARG A 85 18.26 16.54 0.28
N ASP A 86 19.23 17.11 -0.43
CA ASP A 86 19.06 18.42 -1.07
C ASP A 86 18.01 18.39 -2.19
N ALA A 87 17.90 17.25 -2.88
CA ALA A 87 16.85 17.04 -3.87
C ALA A 87 15.45 17.05 -3.22
N LEU A 88 15.29 16.38 -2.08
CA LEU A 88 14.01 16.36 -1.35
C LEU A 88 13.68 17.71 -0.71
N VAL A 89 14.67 18.48 -0.26
CA VAL A 89 14.46 19.85 0.23
C VAL A 89 13.92 20.74 -0.90
N ARG A 90 14.57 20.71 -2.08
CA ARG A 90 14.10 21.46 -3.25
C ARG A 90 12.71 21.03 -3.69
N GLN A 91 12.44 19.73 -3.75
CA GLN A 91 11.12 19.22 -4.13
C GLN A 91 10.04 19.64 -3.13
N LYS A 92 10.33 19.63 -1.82
CA LYS A 92 9.38 20.09 -0.80
C LYS A 92 9.04 21.58 -0.95
N GLN A 93 10.00 22.41 -1.35
CA GLN A 93 9.79 23.83 -1.61
C GLN A 93 9.01 24.08 -2.90
N ALA A 94 9.33 23.35 -3.97
CA ALA A 94 8.67 23.49 -5.28
C ALA A 94 7.25 22.87 -5.32
N GLY A 95 6.99 21.89 -4.46
CA GLY A 95 5.77 21.07 -4.49
C GLY A 95 5.90 19.86 -5.40
N ILE A 96 5.26 18.75 -5.01
CA ILE A 96 5.16 17.55 -5.83
C ILE A 96 4.15 17.76 -6.97
N GLN A 97 4.41 17.17 -8.14
CA GLN A 97 3.51 17.28 -9.30
C GLN A 97 2.54 16.09 -9.42
N ARG A 98 2.90 14.97 -8.78
CA ARG A 98 2.09 13.76 -8.69
C ARG A 98 2.15 13.19 -7.28
N LYS A 99 1.15 12.39 -6.93
CA LYS A 99 1.03 11.74 -5.63
C LYS A 99 0.51 10.33 -5.81
N LEU A 100 1.06 9.39 -5.06
CA LEU A 100 0.52 8.05 -4.94
C LEU A 100 -0.85 8.11 -4.24
N CYS A 101 -1.86 7.55 -4.90
CA CYS A 101 -3.25 7.59 -4.47
C CYS A 101 -3.81 6.17 -4.34
N CYS A 102 -4.62 5.96 -3.30
CA CYS A 102 -5.47 4.77 -3.19
C CYS A 102 -6.74 5.00 -4.03
N LEU A 103 -7.12 4.01 -4.82
CA LEU A 103 -8.33 3.97 -5.63
C LEU A 103 -9.19 2.79 -5.17
N THR A 104 -10.50 2.99 -5.17
CA THR A 104 -11.46 1.88 -5.06
C THR A 104 -12.32 1.82 -6.30
N LEU A 105 -12.34 0.67 -6.96
CA LEU A 105 -13.15 0.44 -8.16
C LEU A 105 -14.62 0.27 -7.78
N ALA A 106 -15.51 0.72 -8.67
CA ALA A 106 -16.96 0.65 -8.47
C ALA A 106 -17.46 -0.80 -8.53
N ASP A 107 -16.92 -1.61 -9.45
CA ASP A 107 -17.20 -3.04 -9.51
C ASP A 107 -16.17 -3.82 -8.66
N PRO A 108 -16.57 -4.46 -7.55
CA PRO A 108 -15.67 -5.24 -6.71
C PRO A 108 -15.10 -6.49 -7.41
N VAL A 109 -15.70 -6.98 -8.50
CA VAL A 109 -15.18 -8.17 -9.21
C VAL A 109 -14.04 -7.83 -10.17
N GLN A 110 -13.91 -6.55 -10.57
CA GLN A 110 -12.81 -6.08 -11.40
C GLN A 110 -11.61 -5.80 -10.50
N VAL A 111 -10.56 -6.63 -10.58
CA VAL A 111 -9.38 -6.55 -9.70
C VAL A 111 -8.14 -6.24 -10.53
N CYS A 112 -7.51 -5.10 -10.25
CA CYS A 112 -6.23 -4.73 -10.86
C CYS A 112 -5.09 -5.58 -10.30
N ILE A 113 -4.02 -5.73 -11.07
CA ILE A 113 -2.77 -6.38 -10.67
C ILE A 113 -1.64 -5.35 -10.67
N GLY A 114 -1.55 -4.52 -11.70
CA GLY A 114 -0.50 -3.54 -11.92
C GLY A 114 -0.33 -3.22 -13.40
N LYS A 115 0.08 -1.97 -13.69
CA LYS A 115 0.29 -1.36 -15.03
C LYS A 115 -0.98 -1.08 -15.82
N GLU A 116 -2.17 -1.27 -15.27
CA GLU A 116 -3.40 -0.82 -15.91
C GLU A 116 -3.41 0.71 -16.01
N PRO A 117 -3.80 1.30 -17.16
CA PRO A 117 -3.93 2.75 -17.29
C PRO A 117 -5.02 3.29 -16.37
N VAL A 118 -4.74 4.41 -15.70
CA VAL A 118 -5.74 5.23 -15.01
C VAL A 118 -6.04 6.44 -15.87
N ARG A 119 -7.32 6.68 -16.15
CA ARG A 119 -7.82 7.75 -17.00
C ARG A 119 -8.66 8.76 -16.24
N HIS A 120 -8.66 9.98 -16.74
CA HIS A 120 -9.55 11.05 -16.30
C HIS A 120 -9.94 11.88 -17.52
N ASN A 121 -11.24 12.04 -17.76
CA ASN A 121 -11.78 12.73 -18.94
C ASN A 121 -11.22 12.21 -20.28
N GLY A 122 -11.07 10.88 -20.41
CA GLY A 122 -10.56 10.22 -21.62
C GLY A 122 -9.04 10.21 -21.78
N GLU A 123 -8.29 11.01 -21.01
CA GLU A 123 -6.83 11.05 -21.06
C GLU A 123 -6.19 10.15 -20.00
N VAL A 124 -5.02 9.59 -20.32
CA VAL A 124 -4.23 8.80 -19.35
C VAL A 124 -3.61 9.75 -18.33
N ALA A 125 -3.99 9.59 -17.07
CA ALA A 125 -3.49 10.36 -15.94
C ALA A 125 -2.39 9.62 -15.16
N GLY A 126 -2.31 8.30 -15.28
CA GLY A 126 -1.33 7.50 -14.57
C GLY A 126 -1.46 6.01 -14.86
N TRP A 127 -0.81 5.20 -14.04
CA TRP A 127 -0.82 3.74 -14.15
C TRP A 127 -0.93 3.14 -12.76
N VAL A 128 -1.64 2.02 -12.67
CA VAL A 128 -1.73 1.24 -11.44
C VAL A 128 -0.35 0.68 -11.08
N THR A 129 0.07 0.81 -9.83
CA THR A 129 1.32 0.23 -9.30
C THR A 129 1.06 -1.15 -8.69
N SER A 130 0.05 -1.24 -7.83
CA SER A 130 -0.46 -2.49 -7.25
C SER A 130 -1.97 -2.48 -7.27
N GLY A 131 -2.57 -3.67 -7.38
CA GLY A 131 -3.99 -3.86 -7.14
C GLY A 131 -4.29 -5.18 -6.42
N GLY A 132 -5.51 -5.29 -5.93
CA GLY A 132 -5.99 -6.48 -5.23
C GLY A 132 -7.37 -6.28 -4.63
N TYR A 133 -7.97 -7.37 -4.16
CA TYR A 133 -9.24 -7.31 -3.44
C TYR A 133 -9.01 -7.18 -1.94
N GLY A 134 -9.50 -6.11 -1.33
CA GLY A 134 -9.51 -5.93 0.11
C GLY A 134 -10.66 -6.70 0.75
N TYR A 135 -10.36 -7.88 1.30
CA TYR A 135 -11.37 -8.76 1.92
C TYR A 135 -11.99 -8.18 3.20
N SER A 136 -11.26 -7.39 3.97
CA SER A 136 -11.76 -6.76 5.20
C SER A 136 -12.67 -5.58 4.90
N VAL A 137 -12.39 -4.86 3.80
CA VAL A 137 -13.16 -3.67 3.39
C VAL A 137 -14.21 -3.96 2.32
N GLY A 138 -14.19 -5.14 1.70
CA GLY A 138 -15.10 -5.56 0.64
C GLY A 138 -14.98 -4.74 -0.65
N LYS A 139 -13.76 -4.36 -1.03
CA LYS A 139 -13.51 -3.47 -2.18
C LYS A 139 -12.39 -3.98 -3.08
N SER A 140 -12.51 -3.72 -4.37
CA SER A 140 -11.37 -3.76 -5.28
C SER A 140 -10.52 -2.50 -5.09
N ILE A 141 -9.24 -2.69 -4.80
CA ILE A 141 -8.29 -1.64 -4.43
C ILE A 141 -7.21 -1.58 -5.51
N ALA A 142 -6.87 -0.36 -5.92
CA ALA A 142 -5.69 -0.10 -6.73
C ALA A 142 -4.90 1.07 -6.15
N TYR A 143 -3.60 1.10 -6.38
CA TYR A 143 -2.74 2.23 -6.09
C TYR A 143 -2.20 2.79 -7.40
N ALA A 144 -2.14 4.11 -7.54
CA ALA A 144 -1.61 4.75 -8.75
C ALA A 144 -1.01 6.12 -8.44
N TYR A 145 0.04 6.51 -9.15
CA TYR A 145 0.51 7.90 -9.13
C TYR A 145 -0.38 8.74 -10.04
N LEU A 146 -1.02 9.75 -9.47
CA LEU A 146 -1.87 10.70 -10.20
C LEU A 146 -1.33 12.12 -10.07
N PRO A 147 -1.60 13.02 -11.04
CA PRO A 147 -1.38 14.45 -10.89
C PRO A 147 -1.99 14.95 -9.59
N VAL A 148 -1.33 15.88 -8.90
CA VAL A 148 -1.81 16.40 -7.60
C VAL A 148 -3.23 16.99 -7.67
N ALA A 149 -3.61 17.53 -8.83
CA ALA A 149 -4.96 18.04 -9.07
C ALA A 149 -6.06 16.96 -8.96
N LEU A 150 -5.70 15.68 -9.21
CA LEU A 150 -6.60 14.53 -9.13
C LEU A 150 -6.46 13.75 -7.82
N ALA A 151 -5.47 14.08 -6.97
CA ALA A 151 -5.13 13.29 -5.79
C ALA A 151 -6.06 13.50 -4.58
N ARG A 152 -7.13 14.28 -4.73
CA ARG A 152 -8.09 14.54 -3.64
C ARG A 152 -9.05 13.36 -3.47
N PRO A 153 -9.29 12.85 -2.26
CA PRO A 153 -10.34 11.86 -2.02
C PRO A 153 -11.70 12.32 -2.54
N GLY A 154 -12.43 11.42 -3.19
CA GLY A 154 -13.68 11.70 -3.89
C GLY A 154 -13.52 12.07 -5.38
N THR A 155 -12.30 12.27 -5.88
CA THR A 155 -12.06 12.47 -7.31
C THR A 155 -12.40 11.19 -8.07
N ALA A 156 -13.27 11.30 -9.07
CA ALA A 156 -13.61 10.20 -9.97
C ALA A 156 -12.51 10.01 -11.02
N VAL A 157 -12.17 8.76 -11.29
CA VAL A 157 -11.24 8.34 -12.36
C VAL A 157 -11.75 7.04 -12.96
N GLU A 158 -11.15 6.59 -14.05
CA GLU A 158 -11.44 5.29 -14.66
C GLU A 158 -10.16 4.46 -14.70
N VAL A 159 -10.25 3.16 -14.51
CA VAL A 159 -9.14 2.23 -14.71
C VAL A 159 -9.48 1.34 -15.90
N GLU A 160 -8.56 1.20 -16.84
CA GLU A 160 -8.76 0.37 -18.03
C GLU A 160 -8.30 -1.06 -17.74
N LEU A 161 -9.23 -2.01 -17.63
CA LEU A 161 -8.97 -3.43 -17.41
C LEU A 161 -9.45 -4.22 -18.62
N TYR A 162 -8.55 -4.97 -19.26
CA TYR A 162 -8.88 -5.82 -20.41
C TYR A 162 -9.63 -5.11 -21.56
N GLY A 163 -9.40 -3.80 -21.73
CA GLY A 163 -10.07 -2.96 -22.73
C GLY A 163 -11.39 -2.34 -22.29
N GLU A 164 -11.84 -2.60 -21.06
CA GLU A 164 -13.05 -2.02 -20.46
C GLU A 164 -12.67 -0.94 -19.44
N LEU A 165 -13.44 0.15 -19.40
CA LEU A 165 -13.26 1.22 -18.41
C LEU A 165 -14.07 0.90 -17.16
N SER A 166 -13.37 0.63 -16.06
CA SER A 166 -13.95 0.53 -14.72
C SER A 166 -13.97 1.91 -14.07
N ALA A 167 -15.14 2.37 -13.64
CA ALA A 167 -15.21 3.54 -12.77
C ALA A 167 -14.47 3.28 -11.44
N ALA A 168 -13.75 4.27 -10.94
CA ALA A 168 -13.06 4.23 -9.66
C ALA A 168 -13.08 5.61 -9.00
N VAL A 169 -12.83 5.64 -7.69
CA VAL A 169 -12.72 6.89 -6.94
C VAL A 169 -11.44 6.90 -6.13
N VAL A 170 -10.79 8.06 -6.05
CA VAL A 170 -9.69 8.28 -5.13
C VAL A 170 -10.23 8.19 -3.70
N ALA A 171 -9.68 7.27 -2.92
CA ALA A 171 -10.09 7.02 -1.54
C ALA A 171 -9.14 7.70 -0.54
N ALA A 172 -9.67 8.02 0.64
CA ALA A 172 -8.83 8.36 1.78
C ALA A 172 -8.10 7.11 2.28
N GLU A 173 -6.81 7.24 2.57
CA GLU A 173 -5.98 6.14 3.07
C GLU A 173 -5.62 6.31 4.56
N PRO A 174 -5.39 5.20 5.29
CA PRO A 174 -5.61 3.82 4.87
C PRO A 174 -7.10 3.44 4.89
N LEU A 175 -7.47 2.42 4.12
CA LEU A 175 -8.85 1.92 4.06
C LEU A 175 -9.23 1.12 5.32
N TRP A 176 -8.25 0.48 5.97
CA TRP A 176 -8.43 -0.31 7.18
C TRP A 176 -7.71 0.31 8.39
N ASP A 177 -8.44 0.43 9.49
CA ASP A 177 -7.95 0.94 10.79
C ASP A 177 -7.05 2.19 10.67
N PRO A 178 -7.59 3.34 10.22
CA PRO A 178 -6.81 4.57 10.03
C PRO A 178 -6.26 5.16 11.34
N ALA A 179 -6.89 4.85 12.48
CA ALA A 179 -6.38 5.25 13.79
C ALA A 179 -5.19 4.37 14.26
N GLY A 180 -4.93 3.24 13.58
CA GLY A 180 -3.92 2.27 13.98
C GLY A 180 -4.19 1.74 15.38
N ALA A 181 -5.45 1.52 15.75
CA ALA A 181 -5.82 1.03 17.07
C ALA A 181 -5.49 -0.46 17.22
N ARG A 182 -5.62 -1.24 16.15
CA ARG A 182 -5.44 -2.71 16.17
C ARG A 182 -4.00 -3.17 16.28
N ILE A 183 -3.04 -2.28 16.01
CA ILE A 183 -1.61 -2.55 16.18
C ILE A 183 -1.10 -2.21 17.60
N LYS A 184 -1.93 -1.53 18.40
CA LYS A 184 -1.62 -1.12 19.78
C LYS A 184 -2.04 -2.21 20.77
N LEU A 185 -1.45 -2.15 21.97
CA LEU A 185 -1.89 -2.94 23.13
C LEU A 185 -2.91 -2.12 23.92
#